data_AF-A1JTP4-F1
#
_entry.id   AF-A1JTP4-F1
#
_cell.length_a   1.000
_cell.length_b   1.000
_cell.length_c   1.000
_cell.angle_alpha   90.00
_cell.angle_beta   90.00
_cell.angle_gamma   90.00
#
_symmetry.space_group_name_H-M   'P 1'
#
loop_
_entity.id
_entity.type
_entity.pdbx_description
1 polymer ?
#
loop_
_entity_poly.entity_id
_entity_poly.type
_entity_poly.pdbx_seq_one_letter_code
_entity_poly.pdbx_strand_id
1 'polypeptide(L)'
;MKSEDIFKQILSIDTLLSFNGIIPSLSGFQQKLIAQVEAFGLTLKSEQHPPIEVDRLCHQLCHYLDKRTENTIKDKGLSWDSYLLLDYFYGYSTPAPADNVSLEALLNSDDEVICQYALKILVLSRNLPTRDVKSQQLFAQYGHKLLPPNLVMDNDDLHMEPEPEETGHHEELLEIEPASEPRRIWRSLGLPLFTALLSLGAFWFWCSRYLGNLS
;
A
#
# COMPACT_ATOMS: atom_id res chain seq x y z
N MET A 1 16.44 -10.37 15.20
CA MET A 1 15.28 -9.93 14.39
C MET A 1 15.80 -8.86 13.46
N LYS A 2 15.49 -8.91 12.17
CA LYS A 2 15.96 -7.89 11.22
C LYS A 2 14.97 -6.75 11.11
N SER A 3 15.40 -5.60 10.60
CA SER A 3 14.52 -4.45 10.33
C SER A 3 13.35 -4.84 9.42
N GLU A 4 13.59 -5.77 8.50
CA GLU A 4 12.58 -6.26 7.55
C GLU A 4 11.43 -7.00 8.26
N ASP A 5 11.74 -7.80 9.28
CA ASP A 5 10.73 -8.55 10.03
C ASP A 5 9.81 -7.60 10.80
N ILE A 6 10.38 -6.53 11.37
CA ILE A 6 9.64 -5.50 12.09
C ILE A 6 8.78 -4.70 11.11
N PHE A 7 9.33 -4.33 9.96
CA PHE A 7 8.57 -3.62 8.94
C PHE A 7 7.40 -4.45 8.40
N LYS A 8 7.54 -5.78 8.28
CA LYS A 8 6.43 -6.69 7.95
C LYS A 8 5.33 -6.69 9.01
N GLN A 9 5.68 -6.58 10.29
CA GLN A 9 4.70 -6.44 11.36
C GLN A 9 3.94 -5.11 11.26
N ILE A 10 4.65 -4.02 10.98
CA ILE A 10 4.05 -2.70 10.72
C ILE A 10 3.10 -2.75 9.51
N LEU A 11 3.52 -3.38 8.41
CA LEU A 11 2.69 -3.60 7.22
C LEU A 11 1.44 -4.43 7.52
N SER A 12 1.56 -5.42 8.41
CA SER A 12 0.42 -6.23 8.84
C SER A 12 -0.59 -5.39 9.62
N ILE A 13 -0.12 -4.50 10.49
CA ILE A 13 -0.97 -3.52 11.19
C ILE A 13 -1.67 -2.59 10.19
N ASP A 14 -0.91 -2.02 9.25
CA ASP A 14 -1.46 -1.16 8.20
C ASP A 14 -2.54 -1.85 7.36
N THR A 15 -2.29 -3.12 7.02
CA THR A 15 -3.23 -3.95 6.27
C THR A 15 -4.52 -4.16 7.06
N LEU A 16 -4.44 -4.42 8.37
CA LEU A 16 -5.62 -4.54 9.22
C LEU A 16 -6.40 -3.22 9.32
N LEU A 17 -5.71 -2.08 9.39
CA LEU A 17 -6.37 -0.77 9.31
C LEU A 17 -7.10 -0.58 7.97
N SER A 18 -6.51 -1.04 6.86
CA SER A 18 -7.11 -0.99 5.51
C SER A 18 -8.45 -1.73 5.41
N PHE A 19 -8.62 -2.77 6.20
CA PHE A 19 -9.82 -3.60 6.24
C PHE A 19 -10.82 -3.15 7.32
N ASN A 20 -10.68 -1.91 7.83
CA ASN A 20 -11.47 -1.39 8.94
C ASN A 20 -11.43 -2.30 10.17
N GLY A 21 -10.26 -2.89 10.45
CA GLY A 21 -10.03 -3.71 11.63
C GLY A 21 -10.50 -3.02 12.91
N ILE A 22 -11.01 -3.82 13.85
CA ILE A 22 -11.46 -3.31 15.15
C ILE A 22 -10.22 -2.94 15.97
N ILE A 23 -10.15 -1.69 16.41
CA ILE A 23 -9.16 -1.20 17.37
C ILE A 23 -9.81 -1.25 18.75
N PRO A 24 -9.45 -2.20 19.64
CA PRO A 24 -10.13 -2.35 20.92
C PRO A 24 -9.84 -1.19 21.89
N SER A 25 -8.68 -0.56 21.77
CA SER A 25 -8.25 0.59 22.57
C SER A 25 -7.24 1.43 21.78
N LEU A 26 -7.50 2.74 21.68
CA LEU A 26 -6.60 3.68 20.99
C LEU A 26 -5.25 3.80 21.73
N SER A 27 -5.24 3.85 23.06
CA SER A 27 -4.01 3.91 23.84
C SER A 27 -3.18 2.63 23.74
N GLY A 28 -3.85 1.47 23.78
CA GLY A 28 -3.19 0.18 23.58
C GLY A 28 -2.64 0.03 22.15
N PHE A 29 -3.36 0.58 21.17
CA PHE A 29 -2.90 0.62 19.79
C PHE A 29 -1.69 1.54 19.61
N GLN A 30 -1.72 2.73 20.20
CA GLN A 30 -0.60 3.67 20.19
C GLN A 30 0.66 3.03 20.80
N GLN A 31 0.54 2.40 21.99
CA GLN A 31 1.65 1.70 22.63
C GLN A 31 2.26 0.63 21.73
N LYS A 32 1.42 -0.10 20.99
CA LYS A 32 1.90 -1.11 20.03
C LYS A 32 2.65 -0.47 18.86
N LEU A 33 2.16 0.64 18.31
CA LEU A 33 2.85 1.37 17.25
C LEU A 33 4.19 1.94 17.74
N ILE A 34 4.22 2.54 18.93
CA ILE A 34 5.44 3.07 19.57
C ILE A 34 6.50 1.96 19.65
N ALA A 35 6.14 0.81 20.23
CA ALA A 35 7.08 -0.30 20.38
C ALA A 35 7.63 -0.80 19.03
N GLN A 36 6.81 -0.80 17.97
CA GLN A 36 7.23 -1.22 16.63
C GLN A 36 8.16 -0.21 15.97
N VAL A 37 7.85 1.09 16.05
CA VAL A 37 8.71 2.15 15.48
C VAL A 37 10.05 2.21 16.22
N GLU A 38 10.04 2.12 17.54
CA GLU A 38 11.25 2.11 18.35
C GLU A 38 12.12 0.89 18.02
N ALA A 39 11.52 -0.31 17.99
CA ALA A 39 12.24 -1.53 17.61
C ALA A 39 12.81 -1.44 16.19
N PHE A 40 12.07 -0.86 15.24
CA PHE A 40 12.52 -0.67 13.86
C PHE A 40 13.75 0.24 13.81
N GLY A 41 13.68 1.42 14.43
CA GLY A 41 14.78 2.38 14.48
C GLY A 41 16.02 1.85 15.18
N LEU A 42 15.85 1.16 16.31
CA LEU A 42 16.97 0.51 17.03
C LEU A 42 17.60 -0.60 16.20
N THR A 43 16.79 -1.38 15.48
CA THR A 43 17.31 -2.47 14.64
C THR A 43 18.08 -1.92 13.45
N LEU A 44 17.57 -0.89 12.77
CA LEU A 44 18.31 -0.23 11.68
C LEU A 44 19.65 0.35 12.15
N LYS A 45 19.69 0.96 13.34
CA LYS A 45 20.95 1.43 13.95
C LYS A 45 21.89 0.26 14.25
N SER A 46 21.38 -0.87 14.73
CA SER A 46 22.18 -2.08 14.97
C SER A 46 22.70 -2.72 13.68
N GLU A 47 21.98 -2.56 12.58
CA GLU A 47 22.36 -2.95 11.22
C GLU A 47 23.36 -1.94 10.59
N GLN A 48 23.79 -0.92 11.33
CA GLN A 48 24.80 0.08 10.96
C GLN A 48 24.38 1.04 9.84
N HIS A 49 23.06 1.23 9.64
CA HIS A 49 22.56 2.23 8.70
C HIS A 49 22.79 3.68 9.20
N PRO A 50 22.87 4.68 8.30
CA PRO A 50 23.18 6.07 8.65
C PRO A 50 22.21 6.63 9.71
N PRO A 51 22.66 7.01 10.92
CA PRO A 51 21.75 7.35 12.02
C PRO A 51 20.79 8.51 11.75
N ILE A 52 21.24 9.50 10.97
CA ILE A 52 20.42 10.66 10.57
C ILE A 52 19.28 10.22 9.64
N GLU A 53 19.56 9.30 8.72
CA GLU A 53 18.56 8.81 7.79
C GLU A 53 17.60 7.84 8.45
N VAL A 54 18.08 7.01 9.37
CA VAL A 54 17.22 6.17 10.21
C VAL A 54 16.23 7.02 11.00
N ASP A 55 16.69 8.11 11.63
CA ASP A 55 15.81 9.02 12.36
C ASP A 55 14.76 9.68 11.43
N ARG A 56 15.19 10.18 10.27
CA ARG A 56 14.27 10.73 9.26
C ARG A 56 13.26 9.69 8.76
N LEU A 57 13.68 8.44 8.58
CA LEU A 57 12.81 7.35 8.14
C LEU A 57 11.77 7.01 9.22
N CYS A 58 12.18 6.91 10.48
CA CYS A 58 11.27 6.74 11.61
C CYS A 58 10.28 7.91 11.73
N HIS A 59 10.76 9.14 11.56
CA HIS A 59 9.91 10.33 11.57
C HIS A 59 8.83 10.29 10.48
N GLN A 60 9.23 9.92 9.26
CA GLN A 60 8.31 9.76 8.13
C GLN A 60 7.30 8.61 8.36
N LEU A 61 7.75 7.52 8.99
CA LEU A 61 6.89 6.39 9.33
C LEU A 61 5.85 6.77 10.38
N CYS A 62 6.23 7.50 11.44
CA CYS A 62 5.29 8.04 12.43
C CYS A 62 4.21 8.89 11.76
N HIS A 63 4.64 9.82 10.93
CA HIS A 63 3.73 10.69 10.19
C HIS A 63 2.76 9.91 9.29
N TYR A 64 3.25 8.89 8.57
CA TYR A 64 2.40 7.99 7.79
C TYR A 64 1.36 7.27 8.66
N LEU A 65 1.79 6.68 9.77
CA LEU A 65 0.93 5.91 10.68
C LEU A 65 -0.11 6.78 11.36
N ASP A 66 0.23 8.02 11.73
CA ASP A 66 -0.71 8.99 12.28
C ASP A 66 -1.81 9.32 11.26
N LYS A 67 -1.43 9.69 10.03
CA LYS A 67 -2.41 9.94 8.95
C LYS A 67 -3.26 8.72 8.64
N ARG A 68 -2.66 7.53 8.62
CA ARG A 68 -3.36 6.27 8.34
C ARG A 68 -4.40 5.96 9.42
N THR A 69 -4.01 6.09 10.68
CA THR A 69 -4.87 5.77 11.82
C THR A 69 -6.02 6.76 11.91
N GLU A 70 -5.73 8.07 11.85
CA GLU A 70 -6.74 9.13 11.85
C GLU A 70 -7.79 8.90 10.75
N ASN A 71 -7.36 8.64 9.52
CA ASN A 71 -8.27 8.35 8.41
C ASN A 71 -9.14 7.09 8.61
N THR A 72 -8.69 6.12 9.42
CA THR A 72 -9.38 4.84 9.67
C THR A 72 -10.38 4.92 10.82
N ILE A 73 -10.25 5.92 11.69
CA ILE A 73 -11.10 6.06 12.89
C ILE A 73 -12.01 7.28 12.84
N LYS A 74 -11.73 8.25 11.95
CA LYS A 74 -12.50 9.47 11.80
C LYS A 74 -13.97 9.21 11.42
N ASP A 75 -14.23 8.22 10.58
CA ASP A 75 -15.58 7.80 10.20
C ASP A 75 -16.36 7.16 11.37
N LYS A 76 -15.66 6.69 12.41
CA LYS A 76 -16.22 6.15 13.65
C LYS A 76 -16.44 7.22 14.73
N GLY A 77 -16.16 8.50 14.44
CA GLY A 77 -16.29 9.61 15.39
C GLY A 77 -15.23 9.61 16.50
N LEU A 78 -14.10 8.93 16.28
CA LEU A 78 -12.94 8.94 17.17
C LEU A 78 -11.88 9.93 16.67
N SER A 79 -10.99 10.37 17.57
CA SER A 79 -9.87 11.27 17.24
C SER A 79 -8.53 10.63 17.64
N TRP A 80 -7.52 10.82 16.80
CA TRP A 80 -6.15 10.37 17.04
C TRP A 80 -5.26 11.46 17.69
N ASP A 81 -5.78 12.67 17.90
CA ASP A 81 -4.98 13.86 18.30
C ASP A 81 -4.18 13.66 19.60
N SER A 82 -4.78 12.98 20.60
CA SER A 82 -4.11 12.68 21.87
C SER A 82 -3.11 11.51 21.79
N TYR A 83 -2.97 10.88 20.63
CA TYR A 83 -2.22 9.65 20.41
C TYR A 83 -1.17 9.77 19.30
N LEU A 84 -0.89 10.99 18.83
CA LEU A 84 0.07 11.25 17.76
C LEU A 84 1.45 10.67 18.08
N LEU A 85 1.98 9.86 17.17
CA LEU A 85 3.31 9.29 17.28
C LEU A 85 4.39 10.36 17.10
N LEU A 86 4.13 11.32 16.22
CA LEU A 86 5.01 12.49 16.05
C LEU A 86 5.20 13.25 17.37
N ASP A 87 4.11 13.54 18.08
CA ASP A 87 4.18 14.24 19.37
C ASP A 87 4.88 13.39 20.44
N TYR A 88 4.68 12.07 20.42
CA TYR A 88 5.34 11.16 21.36
C TYR A 88 6.87 11.12 21.17
N PHE A 89 7.35 10.95 19.94
CA PHE A 89 8.78 10.76 19.67
C PHE A 89 9.56 12.07 19.53
N TYR A 90 8.93 13.11 18.98
CA TYR A 90 9.61 14.35 18.59
C TYR A 90 9.10 15.57 19.38
N GLY A 91 7.89 15.49 19.94
CA GLY A 91 7.29 16.56 20.74
C GLY A 91 6.44 17.53 19.92
N TYR A 92 5.55 18.25 20.61
CA TYR A 92 4.54 19.16 20.04
C TYR A 92 5.06 20.33 19.21
N SER A 93 6.36 20.64 19.27
CA SER A 93 6.97 21.80 18.58
C SER A 93 7.66 21.41 17.28
N THR A 94 7.79 20.12 17.00
CA THR A 94 8.41 19.65 15.77
C THR A 94 7.38 19.74 14.66
N PRO A 95 7.60 20.56 13.62
CA PRO A 95 6.72 20.53 12.48
C PRO A 95 6.73 19.09 11.94
N ALA A 96 5.54 18.56 11.63
CA ALA A 96 5.43 17.36 10.80
C ALA A 96 6.43 17.53 9.64
N PRO A 97 7.20 16.48 9.30
CA PRO A 97 8.22 16.61 8.27
C PRO A 97 7.55 17.25 7.07
N ALA A 98 8.12 18.32 6.51
CA ALA A 98 7.54 18.90 5.30
C ALA A 98 7.48 17.75 4.27
N ASP A 99 6.28 17.23 4.03
CA ASP A 99 5.99 15.83 3.62
C ASP A 99 6.80 15.32 2.44
N ASN A 100 7.26 16.24 1.60
CA ASN A 100 8.00 15.99 0.39
C ASN A 100 9.52 16.06 0.57
N VAL A 101 10.05 17.02 1.32
CA VAL A 101 11.52 17.25 1.38
C VAL A 101 12.22 16.16 2.19
N SER A 102 11.61 15.70 3.28
CA SER A 102 12.17 14.63 4.10
C SER A 102 12.11 13.28 3.38
N LEU A 103 11.00 12.99 2.70
CA LEU A 103 10.83 11.74 1.95
C LEU A 103 11.69 11.70 0.68
N GLU A 104 11.75 12.81 -0.08
CA GLU A 104 12.61 12.93 -1.26
C GLU A 104 14.09 12.74 -0.91
N ALA A 105 14.55 13.30 0.22
CA ALA A 105 15.90 13.08 0.71
C ALA A 105 16.19 11.59 0.99
N LEU A 106 15.22 10.86 1.57
CA LEU A 106 15.35 9.42 1.82
C LEU A 106 15.30 8.60 0.52
N LEU A 107 14.51 9.01 -0.47
CA LEU A 107 14.43 8.36 -1.79
C LEU A 107 15.70 8.57 -2.66
N ASN A 108 16.53 9.53 -2.26
CA ASN A 108 17.85 9.83 -2.83
C ASN A 108 19.00 9.41 -1.91
N SER A 109 18.72 8.62 -0.86
CA SER A 109 19.78 8.08 0.00
C SER A 109 20.71 7.16 -0.79
N ASP A 110 22.01 7.21 -0.46
CA ASP A 110 23.03 6.28 -0.95
C ASP A 110 22.91 4.90 -0.27
N ASP A 111 22.20 4.81 0.86
CA ASP A 111 21.88 3.56 1.54
C ASP A 111 20.65 2.93 0.88
N GLU A 112 20.89 1.81 0.19
CA GLU A 112 19.85 1.10 -0.56
C GLU A 112 18.69 0.65 0.34
N VAL A 113 18.97 0.24 1.58
CA VAL A 113 17.95 -0.25 2.52
C VAL A 113 17.05 0.89 2.97
N ILE A 114 17.62 2.05 3.30
CA ILE A 114 16.87 3.26 3.61
C ILE A 114 15.99 3.67 2.42
N CYS A 115 16.56 3.73 1.22
CA CYS A 115 15.85 4.06 0.00
C CYS A 115 14.68 3.09 -0.26
N GLN A 116 14.89 1.78 -0.08
CA GLN A 116 13.85 0.77 -0.22
C GLN A 116 12.71 0.94 0.81
N TYR A 117 13.02 1.27 2.06
CA TYR A 117 11.97 1.55 3.06
C TYR A 117 11.22 2.84 2.75
N ALA A 118 11.92 3.89 2.29
CA ALA A 118 11.29 5.12 1.84
C ALA A 118 10.33 4.88 0.66
N LEU A 119 10.73 4.05 -0.30
CA LEU A 119 9.87 3.61 -1.41
C LEU A 119 8.65 2.84 -0.92
N LYS A 120 8.80 1.94 0.06
CA LYS A 120 7.66 1.21 0.66
C LYS A 120 6.69 2.17 1.36
N ILE A 121 7.18 3.13 2.14
CA ILE A 121 6.35 4.15 2.79
C ILE A 121 5.65 5.03 1.75
N LEU A 122 6.37 5.43 0.70
CA LEU A 122 5.78 6.14 -0.44
C LEU A 122 4.60 5.32 -0.97
N VAL A 123 4.81 4.06 -1.38
CA VAL A 123 3.75 3.14 -1.86
C VAL A 123 2.54 3.10 -0.94
N LEU A 124 2.77 2.93 0.36
CA LEU A 124 1.69 2.88 1.36
C LEU A 124 0.87 4.18 1.40
N SER A 125 1.52 5.33 1.29
CA SER A 125 0.85 6.65 1.31
C SER A 125 -0.14 6.86 0.15
N ARG A 126 -0.01 6.12 -0.96
CA ARG A 126 -0.95 6.19 -2.10
C ARG A 126 -2.39 5.83 -1.72
N ASN A 127 -2.52 4.91 -0.76
CA ASN A 127 -3.82 4.37 -0.35
C ASN A 127 -4.50 5.25 0.70
N LEU A 128 -3.90 6.38 1.08
CA LEU A 128 -4.54 7.34 1.97
C LEU A 128 -5.65 8.11 1.25
N PRO A 129 -6.83 8.33 1.89
CA PRO A 129 -7.94 9.06 1.28
C PRO A 129 -7.58 10.50 0.89
N THR A 130 -6.78 11.17 1.72
CA THR A 130 -6.27 12.52 1.47
C THR A 130 -4.96 12.44 0.69
N ARG A 131 -5.07 12.61 -0.63
CA ARG A 131 -3.91 12.63 -1.51
C ARG A 131 -3.24 14.01 -1.49
N ASP A 132 -2.00 14.05 -1.02
CA ASP A 132 -1.15 15.22 -1.23
C ASP A 132 -0.63 15.22 -2.68
N VAL A 133 -0.72 16.38 -3.34
CA VAL A 133 -0.25 16.60 -4.72
C VAL A 133 1.24 16.27 -4.83
N LYS A 134 2.03 16.59 -3.79
CA LYS A 134 3.47 16.32 -3.82
C LYS A 134 3.81 14.84 -3.66
N SER A 135 3.08 14.09 -2.84
CA SER A 135 3.25 12.63 -2.80
C SER A 135 3.00 12.02 -4.18
N GLN A 136 2.00 12.50 -4.94
CA GLN A 136 1.77 12.05 -6.32
C GLN A 136 2.92 12.40 -7.26
N GLN A 137 3.52 13.58 -7.12
CA GLN A 137 4.70 13.99 -7.88
C GLN A 137 5.90 13.08 -7.59
N LEU A 138 6.18 12.80 -6.31
CA LEU A 138 7.24 11.88 -5.92
C LEU A 138 6.97 10.48 -6.47
N PHE A 139 5.73 10.02 -6.50
CA PHE A 139 5.39 8.76 -7.16
C PHE A 139 5.67 8.75 -8.66
N ALA A 140 5.30 9.83 -9.37
CA ALA A 140 5.59 9.93 -10.80
C ALA A 140 7.10 9.93 -11.06
N GLN A 141 7.86 10.60 -10.22
CA GLN A 141 9.31 10.71 -10.32
C GLN A 141 10.03 9.41 -9.97
N TYR A 142 9.67 8.76 -8.87
CA TYR A 142 10.36 7.56 -8.34
C TYR A 142 9.70 6.24 -8.73
N GLY A 143 8.58 6.28 -9.48
CA GLY A 143 7.85 5.09 -9.91
C GLY A 143 8.69 4.10 -10.71
N HIS A 144 9.68 4.58 -11.45
CA HIS A 144 10.64 3.74 -12.17
C HIS A 144 11.51 2.89 -11.23
N LYS A 145 11.82 3.37 -10.01
CA LYS A 145 12.57 2.61 -8.99
C LYS A 145 11.75 1.52 -8.31
N LEU A 146 10.41 1.53 -8.48
CA LEU A 146 9.51 0.53 -7.91
C LEU A 146 9.38 -0.72 -8.80
N LEU A 147 9.83 -0.67 -10.05
CA LEU A 147 9.87 -1.85 -10.93
C LEU A 147 11.12 -2.70 -10.63
N PRO A 148 11.00 -4.02 -10.47
CA PRO A 148 12.18 -4.87 -10.41
C PRO A 148 12.96 -4.79 -11.74
N PRO A 149 14.31 -4.79 -11.73
CA PRO A 149 15.13 -4.68 -12.94
C PRO A 149 14.94 -5.82 -13.97
N ASN A 150 14.32 -6.93 -13.57
CA ASN A 150 14.32 -8.18 -14.35
C ASN A 150 12.95 -8.53 -14.92
N LEU A 151 12.43 -7.69 -15.82
CA LEU A 151 11.40 -8.07 -16.81
C LEU A 151 11.71 -7.45 -18.19
N VAL A 152 12.99 -7.27 -18.51
CA VAL A 152 13.41 -7.30 -19.92
C VAL A 152 13.42 -8.78 -20.29
N MET A 153 12.31 -9.26 -20.86
CA MET A 153 12.39 -10.46 -21.69
C MET A 153 13.33 -10.11 -22.83
N ASP A 154 14.55 -10.60 -22.70
CA ASP A 154 15.52 -10.74 -23.77
C ASP A 154 14.89 -11.67 -24.81
N ASN A 155 14.22 -11.07 -25.79
CA ASN A 155 13.70 -11.73 -26.97
C ASN A 155 13.99 -10.77 -28.12
N ASP A 156 15.26 -10.70 -28.52
CA ASP A 156 15.60 -10.43 -29.91
C ASP A 156 17.04 -10.90 -30.22
N ASP A 157 17.24 -12.21 -30.11
CA ASP A 157 18.25 -12.89 -30.92
C ASP A 157 17.59 -13.35 -32.22
N LEU A 158 17.47 -12.43 -33.19
CA LEU A 158 17.34 -12.76 -34.60
C LEU A 158 18.31 -11.89 -35.41
N HIS A 159 19.44 -12.51 -35.76
CA HIS A 159 20.34 -12.10 -36.82
C HIS A 159 19.57 -11.70 -38.10
N MET A 160 19.80 -10.48 -38.61
CA MET A 160 20.02 -10.27 -40.05
C MET A 160 20.75 -8.95 -40.33
N GLU A 161 21.69 -9.00 -41.27
CA GLU A 161 22.57 -7.93 -41.74
C GLU A 161 21.85 -6.65 -42.25
N PRO A 162 22.57 -5.52 -42.33
CA PRO A 162 22.05 -4.27 -42.87
C PRO A 162 22.33 -4.14 -44.37
N GLU A 163 21.36 -3.64 -45.14
CA GLU A 163 21.60 -2.82 -46.35
C GLU A 163 20.39 -1.87 -46.56
N PRO A 164 20.56 -0.71 -47.22
CA PRO A 164 19.75 0.49 -46.98
C PRO A 164 18.80 0.93 -48.12
N GLU A 165 17.96 1.91 -47.79
CA GLU A 165 17.31 2.94 -48.63
C GLU A 165 16.31 2.54 -49.75
N GLU A 166 15.03 2.94 -49.61
CA GLU A 166 14.40 4.04 -50.36
C GLU A 166 12.86 4.09 -50.20
N THR A 167 12.35 5.32 -50.32
CA THR A 167 10.98 5.84 -50.23
C THR A 167 9.91 5.20 -51.13
N GLY A 168 8.65 5.20 -50.67
CA GLY A 168 7.47 5.11 -51.56
C GLY A 168 6.13 4.89 -50.86
N HIS A 169 5.25 5.89 -50.93
CA HIS A 169 3.82 5.81 -50.56
C HIS A 169 3.07 4.73 -51.36
N HIS A 170 2.09 4.04 -50.75
CA HIS A 170 0.76 3.80 -51.32
C HIS A 170 -0.22 3.28 -50.25
N GLU A 171 -1.38 3.94 -50.14
CA GLU A 171 -2.59 3.42 -49.50
C GLU A 171 -3.11 2.21 -50.29
N GLU A 172 -3.38 1.10 -49.62
CA GLU A 172 -4.42 0.17 -50.05
C GLU A 172 -5.09 -0.48 -48.83
N LEU A 173 -6.41 -0.34 -48.82
CA LEU A 173 -7.36 -0.75 -47.80
C LEU A 173 -7.78 -2.19 -48.12
N LEU A 174 -7.57 -3.12 -47.18
CA LEU A 174 -8.22 -4.43 -47.21
C LEU A 174 -8.70 -4.84 -45.82
N GLU A 175 -9.87 -5.45 -45.86
CA GLU A 175 -10.90 -5.58 -44.84
C GLU A 175 -10.88 -6.99 -44.21
N ILE A 176 -11.46 -7.12 -42.99
CA ILE A 176 -11.97 -8.36 -42.34
C ILE A 176 -10.88 -9.24 -41.69
N GLU A 177 -10.86 -9.58 -40.39
CA GLU A 177 -11.93 -10.04 -39.47
C GLU A 177 -11.54 -9.78 -37.98
N PRO A 178 -12.48 -9.51 -37.07
CA PRO A 178 -12.17 -9.33 -35.64
C PRO A 178 -12.05 -10.69 -34.93
N ALA A 179 -10.87 -10.99 -34.38
CA ALA A 179 -10.71 -12.13 -33.48
C ALA A 179 -11.46 -11.87 -32.16
N SER A 180 -12.69 -12.35 -32.13
CA SER A 180 -13.55 -12.44 -30.96
C SER A 180 -13.01 -13.49 -29.98
N GLU A 181 -12.61 -13.09 -28.78
CA GLU A 181 -12.76 -13.92 -27.58
C GLU A 181 -13.03 -13.06 -26.33
N PRO A 182 -14.30 -12.84 -25.94
CA PRO A 182 -14.60 -12.48 -24.56
C PRO A 182 -14.42 -13.75 -23.70
N ARG A 183 -13.39 -13.71 -22.85
CA ARG A 183 -13.08 -14.75 -21.87
C ARG A 183 -14.35 -15.25 -21.16
N ARG A 184 -14.57 -16.56 -21.25
CA ARG A 184 -15.55 -17.42 -20.58
C ARG A 184 -15.69 -17.16 -19.06
N ILE A 185 -16.29 -16.04 -18.65
CA ILE A 185 -16.53 -15.73 -17.23
C ILE A 185 -18.04 -15.79 -16.87
N TRP A 186 -18.92 -15.89 -17.87
CA TRP A 186 -20.37 -15.69 -17.65
C TRP A 186 -21.22 -16.95 -17.46
N ARG A 187 -20.65 -18.16 -17.40
CA ARG A 187 -21.43 -19.40 -17.18
C ARG A 187 -21.44 -19.94 -15.75
N SER A 188 -20.88 -19.23 -14.78
CA SER A 188 -20.74 -19.74 -13.39
C SER A 188 -21.46 -18.91 -12.32
N LEU A 189 -22.38 -18.01 -12.69
CA LEU A 189 -23.15 -17.20 -11.72
C LEU A 189 -24.41 -17.91 -11.20
N GLY A 190 -24.93 -18.92 -11.89
CA GLY A 190 -26.15 -19.62 -11.48
C GLY A 190 -25.97 -20.50 -10.23
N LEU A 191 -24.82 -21.17 -10.11
CA LEU A 191 -24.53 -22.05 -8.98
C LEU A 191 -24.40 -21.30 -7.64
N PRO A 192 -23.64 -20.19 -7.52
CA PRO A 192 -23.51 -19.46 -6.25
C PRO A 192 -24.79 -18.73 -5.84
N LEU A 193 -25.63 -18.28 -6.79
CA LEU A 193 -26.92 -17.67 -6.47
C LEU A 193 -27.92 -18.69 -5.92
N PHE A 194 -27.91 -19.91 -6.45
CA PHE A 194 -28.80 -20.98 -5.96
C PHE A 194 -28.42 -21.43 -4.55
N THR A 195 -27.13 -21.55 -4.23
CA THR A 195 -26.67 -21.90 -2.87
C THR A 195 -26.96 -20.79 -1.87
N ALA A 196 -26.84 -19.52 -2.26
CA ALA A 196 -27.19 -18.38 -1.42
C ALA A 196 -28.70 -18.30 -1.10
N LEU A 197 -29.57 -18.61 -2.08
CA LEU A 197 -31.02 -18.65 -1.86
C LEU A 197 -31.43 -19.80 -0.92
N LEU A 198 -30.80 -20.96 -1.05
CA LEU A 198 -31.04 -22.11 -0.16
C LEU A 198 -30.59 -21.80 1.28
N SER A 199 -29.44 -21.18 1.46
CA SER A 199 -28.95 -20.82 2.80
C SER A 199 -29.82 -19.75 3.47
N LEU A 200 -30.28 -18.75 2.71
CA LEU A 200 -31.21 -17.74 3.23
C LEU A 200 -32.56 -18.35 3.63
N GLY A 201 -33.10 -19.26 2.81
CA GLY A 201 -34.37 -19.94 3.10
C GLY A 201 -34.28 -20.84 4.33
N ALA A 202 -33.18 -21.59 4.47
CA ALA A 202 -32.93 -22.40 5.65
C ALA A 202 -32.77 -21.54 6.91
N PHE A 203 -32.00 -20.45 6.82
CA PHE A 203 -31.82 -19.52 7.94
C PHE A 203 -33.14 -18.88 8.37
N TRP A 204 -33.95 -18.42 7.42
CA TRP A 204 -35.27 -17.85 7.69
C TRP A 204 -36.20 -18.87 8.37
N PHE A 205 -36.23 -20.11 7.89
CA PHE A 205 -37.03 -21.18 8.50
C PHE A 205 -36.61 -21.50 9.94
N TRP A 206 -35.31 -21.56 10.19
CA TRP A 206 -34.79 -21.78 11.55
C TRP A 206 -35.11 -20.60 12.47
N CYS A 207 -34.93 -19.36 11.99
CA CYS A 207 -35.31 -18.16 12.73
C CYS A 207 -36.80 -18.13 13.04
N SER A 208 -37.68 -18.41 12.07
CA SER A 208 -39.13 -18.38 12.30
C SER A 208 -39.58 -19.47 13.26
N ARG A 209 -38.95 -20.65 13.22
CA ARG A 209 -39.27 -21.77 14.13
C ARG A 209 -38.78 -21.51 15.56
N TYR A 210 -37.62 -20.88 15.72
CA TYR A 210 -37.06 -20.61 17.06
C TYR A 210 -37.67 -19.36 17.71
N LEU A 211 -37.98 -18.32 16.93
CA LEU A 211 -38.62 -17.09 17.42
C LEU A 211 -40.15 -17.20 17.47
N GLY A 212 -40.77 -18.07 16.67
CA GLY A 212 -42.22 -18.30 16.66
C GLY A 212 -42.77 -19.14 17.81
N ASN A 213 -41.91 -19.79 18.60
CA ASN A 213 -42.29 -20.51 19.82
C ASN A 213 -42.31 -19.62 21.08
N LEU A 214 -42.28 -18.29 20.91
CA LEU A 214 -42.37 -17.30 22.00
C LEU A 214 -43.75 -16.63 22.11
N SER A 215 -44.81 -17.20 21.50
CA SER A 215 -46.21 -16.79 21.76
C SER A 215 -46.97 -17.84 22.56
#